data_AF-X0T770-F1
#
_entry.id   AF-X0T770-F1
#
_cell.length_a   1.000
_cell.length_b   1.000
_cell.length_c   1.000
_cell.angle_alpha   90.00
_cell.angle_beta   90.00
_cell.angle_gamma   90.00
#
_symmetry.space_group_name_H-M   'P 1'
#
loop_
_entity.id
_entity.type
_entity.pdbx_description
1 polymer ?
#
loop_
_entity_poly.entity_id
_entity_poly.type
_entity_poly.pdbx_seq_one_letter_code
_entity_poly.pdbx_strand_id
1 'polypeptide(L)'
;EGFGLPLVEALYHKRLVLVSDIPVFREIGREFCAYFDIKSPASLAKMIIDIENEQKMPSVRKPEEYELIDWKESCRELINKSVALYERII
;
A
#
# COMPACT_ATOMS: atom_id res chain seq x y z
N GLU A 1 -4.90 1.33 11.48
CA GLU A 1 -6.25 0.75 11.30
C GLU A 1 -7.19 1.83 10.77
N GLY A 2 -8.22 1.46 10.01
CA GLY A 2 -8.89 2.36 9.06
C GLY A 2 -8.26 2.26 7.65
N PHE A 3 -8.45 3.26 6.79
CA PHE A 3 -7.97 3.28 5.39
C PHE A 3 -6.45 3.04 5.22
N GLY A 4 -5.64 3.04 6.29
CA GLY A 4 -4.20 2.81 6.17
C GLY A 4 -3.43 4.05 5.76
N LEU A 5 -3.87 5.24 6.19
CA LEU A 5 -3.20 6.52 5.91
C LEU A 5 -1.69 6.49 6.21
N PRO A 6 -1.19 5.90 7.33
CA PRO A 6 0.25 5.83 7.55
C PRO A 6 1.02 5.10 6.44
N LEU A 7 0.44 4.04 5.87
CA LEU A 7 1.01 3.32 4.74
C LEU A 7 1.02 4.21 3.48
N VAL A 8 -0.10 4.88 3.20
CA VAL A 8 -0.24 5.81 2.07
C VAL A 8 0.78 6.94 2.16
N GLU A 9 0.94 7.55 3.34
CA GLU A 9 1.88 8.64 3.61
C GLU A 9 3.33 8.17 3.42
N ALA A 10 3.69 6.99 3.92
CA ALA A 10 5.04 6.44 3.75
C ALA A 10 5.38 6.22 2.27
N LEU A 11 4.44 5.66 1.49
CA LEU A 11 4.61 5.46 0.05
C LEU A 11 4.63 6.78 -0.73
N TYR A 12 3.83 7.78 -0.32
CA TYR A 12 3.87 9.14 -0.87
C TYR A 12 5.26 9.76 -0.71
N HIS A 13 5.86 9.59 0.48
CA HIS A 13 7.21 10.04 0.79
C HIS A 13 8.32 9.11 0.29
N LYS A 14 7.99 8.16 -0.60
CA LYS A 14 8.96 7.26 -1.25
C LYS A 14 9.79 6.46 -0.24
N ARG A 15 9.14 5.97 0.81
CA ARG A 15 9.77 5.13 1.84
C ARG A 15 9.47 3.66 1.59
N LEU A 16 10.44 2.82 1.90
CA LEU A 16 10.24 1.37 1.99
C LEU A 16 9.40 1.09 3.22
N VAL A 17 8.43 0.18 3.10
CA VAL A 17 7.46 -0.09 4.16
C VAL A 17 7.40 -1.58 4.47
N LEU A 18 7.56 -1.91 5.75
CA LEU A 18 7.17 -3.20 6.29
C LEU A 18 5.76 -3.07 6.84
N VAL A 19 4.85 -3.94 6.42
CA VAL A 19 3.44 -3.82 6.79
C VAL A 19 2.83 -5.19 7.08
N SER A 20 1.81 -5.24 7.94
CA SER A 20 1.11 -6.48 8.23
C SER A 20 0.42 -7.04 6.97
N ASP A 21 0.45 -8.35 6.83
CA ASP A 21 -0.21 -9.07 5.74
C ASP A 21 -1.72 -9.18 6.00
N ILE A 22 -2.44 -8.09 5.72
CA ILE A 22 -3.90 -8.01 5.80
C ILE A 22 -4.51 -7.50 4.49
N PRO A 23 -5.76 -7.87 4.16
CA PRO A 23 -6.37 -7.53 2.87
C PRO A 23 -6.29 -6.05 2.48
N VAL A 24 -6.63 -5.14 3.41
CA VAL A 24 -6.61 -3.69 3.13
C VAL A 24 -5.21 -3.16 2.78
N PHE A 25 -4.14 -3.74 3.34
CA PHE A 25 -2.76 -3.32 3.02
C PHE A 25 -2.22 -3.98 1.74
N ARG A 26 -2.81 -5.10 1.32
CA ARG A 26 -2.56 -5.69 0.00
C ARG A 26 -3.19 -4.86 -1.11
N GLU A 27 -4.37 -4.30 -0.89
CA GLU A 27 -5.05 -3.41 -1.84
C GLU A 27 -4.27 -2.10 -2.09
N ILE A 28 -3.72 -1.52 -1.02
CA ILE A 28 -2.98 -0.24 -1.06
C ILE A 28 -1.51 -0.48 -1.44
N GLY A 29 -0.79 -1.29 -0.66
CA GLY A 29 0.66 -1.44 -0.79
C GLY A 29 1.12 -2.27 -1.98
N ARG A 30 0.27 -3.17 -2.50
CA ARG A 30 0.51 -4.02 -3.68
C ARG A 30 1.92 -4.63 -3.70
N GLU A 31 2.72 -4.34 -4.72
CA GLU A 31 4.10 -4.83 -4.89
C GLU A 31 5.15 -3.90 -4.27
N PHE A 32 4.73 -2.81 -3.61
CA PHE A 32 5.61 -1.75 -3.10
C PHE A 32 5.93 -1.90 -1.60
N CYS A 33 5.37 -2.91 -0.95
CA CYS A 33 5.54 -3.17 0.48
C CYS A 33 6.07 -4.57 0.72
N ALA A 34 6.84 -4.72 1.79
CA ALA A 34 7.17 -6.03 2.34
C ALA A 34 6.14 -6.40 3.41
N TYR A 35 5.64 -7.63 3.33
CA TYR A 35 4.52 -8.09 4.14
C TYR A 35 4.96 -9.13 5.16
N PHE A 36 4.60 -8.93 6.43
CA PHE A 36 4.86 -9.89 7.50
C PHE A 36 3.55 -10.39 8.11
N ASP A 37 3.56 -11.62 8.62
CA ASP A 37 2.38 -12.22 9.26
C ASP A 37 2.16 -11.60 10.65
N ILE A 38 1.04 -10.90 10.82
CA ILE A 38 0.67 -10.26 12.09
C ILE A 38 0.43 -11.27 13.22
N LYS A 39 0.11 -12.54 12.89
CA LYS A 39 -0.08 -13.61 13.86
C LYS A 39 1.25 -14.25 14.30
N SER A 40 2.34 -13.90 13.64
CA SER A 40 3.67 -14.44 13.91
C SER A 40 4.68 -13.32 14.12
N PRO A 41 4.89 -12.86 15.38
CA PRO A 41 5.92 -11.86 15.69
C PRO A 41 7.32 -12.25 15.19
N ALA A 42 7.60 -13.56 15.12
CA ALA A 42 8.84 -14.09 14.57
C ALA A 42 9.03 -13.76 13.08
N SER A 43 7.94 -13.60 12.31
CA SER A 43 8.01 -13.23 10.90
C SER A 43 8.54 -11.80 10.71
N LEU A 44 8.09 -10.85 11.53
CA LEU A 44 8.59 -9.48 11.54
C LEU A 44 10.03 -9.42 12.03
N ALA A 45 10.35 -10.11 13.12
CA ALA A 45 11.71 -10.15 13.67
C ALA A 45 12.71 -10.70 12.64
N LYS A 46 12.36 -11.82 11.98
CA LYS A 46 13.16 -12.40 10.90
C LYS A 46 13.37 -11.39 9.77
N MET A 47 12.31 -10.75 9.31
CA MET A 47 12.38 -9.76 8.23
C MET A 47 13.35 -8.63 8.58
N ILE A 48 13.24 -8.04 9.77
CA ILE A 48 14.14 -6.97 10.23
C ILE A 48 15.60 -7.44 10.26
N ILE A 49 15.86 -8.63 10.82
CA ILE A 49 17.21 -9.20 10.89
C ILE A 49 17.80 -9.44 9.50
N ASP A 50 17.01 -9.99 8.57
CA ASP A 50 17.45 -10.24 7.20
C ASP A 50 17.84 -8.92 6.50
N ILE A 51 17.04 -7.86 6.71
CA ILE A 51 17.31 -6.51 6.19
C ILE A 51 18.60 -5.94 6.75
N GLU A 52 18.82 -6.04 8.06
CA GLU A 52 20.03 -5.53 8.72
C GLU A 52 21.29 -6.26 8.23
N ASN A 53 21.21 -7.59 8.08
CA ASN A 53 22.32 -8.42 7.64
C ASN A 53 22.66 -8.23 6.15
N GLU A 54 21.65 -8.22 5.29
CA GLU A 54 21.84 -8.12 3.84
C GLU A 54 21.98 -6.68 3.35
N GLN A 55 21.67 -5.70 4.22
CA GLN A 55 21.51 -4.27 3.88
C GLN A 55 20.59 -4.05 2.67
N LYS A 56 19.60 -4.93 2.51
CA LYS A 56 18.68 -4.95 1.36
C LYS A 56 17.26 -5.24 1.85
N MET A 57 16.29 -4.55 1.26
CA MET A 57 14.89 -4.92 1.42
C MET A 57 14.56 -6.21 0.68
N PRO A 58 13.51 -6.94 1.11
CA PRO A 58 12.83 -7.89 0.26
C PRO A 58 12.54 -7.27 -1.11
N SER A 59 12.55 -8.09 -2.17
CA SER A 59 12.30 -7.61 -3.53
C SER A 59 10.89 -7.03 -3.65
N VAL A 60 10.81 -5.71 -3.52
CA VAL A 60 9.62 -4.88 -3.71
C VAL A 60 9.87 -3.95 -4.89
N ARG A 61 8.81 -3.54 -5.57
CA ARG A 61 8.91 -2.44 -6.53
C ARG A 61 9.40 -1.18 -5.83
N LYS A 62 10.13 -0.38 -6.60
CA LYS A 62 10.65 0.92 -6.17
C LYS A 62 9.51 1.83 -5.74
N PRO A 63 9.53 2.40 -4.51
CA PRO A 63 8.51 3.35 -4.07
C PRO A 63 8.35 4.55 -5.01
N GLU A 64 9.41 4.91 -5.76
CA GLU A 64 9.40 5.95 -6.78
C GLU A 64 8.33 5.71 -7.85
N GLU A 65 8.11 4.45 -8.24
CA GLU A 65 7.11 4.03 -9.23
C GLU A 65 5.69 3.97 -8.66
N TYR A 66 5.52 4.20 -7.35
CA TYR A 66 4.20 4.22 -6.73
C TYR A 66 3.45 5.50 -7.08
N GLU A 67 2.33 5.34 -7.80
CA GLU A 67 1.42 6.43 -8.15
C GLU A 67 0.24 6.47 -7.19
N LEU A 68 0.11 7.59 -6.47
CA LEU A 68 -1.04 7.89 -5.63
C LEU A 68 -2.02 8.76 -6.39
N ILE A 69 -3.30 8.39 -6.32
CA ILE A 69 -4.37 9.31 -6.64
C ILE A 69 -4.44 10.37 -5.54
N ASP A 70 -4.50 11.64 -5.92
CA ASP A 70 -4.78 12.71 -4.97
C ASP A 70 -6.29 12.79 -4.68
N TRP A 71 -6.65 13.64 -3.71
CA TRP A 71 -8.06 13.86 -3.36
C TRP A 71 -8.90 14.37 -4.52
N LYS A 72 -8.30 15.17 -5.41
CA LYS A 72 -8.99 15.74 -6.57
C LYS A 72 -9.34 14.65 -7.57
N GLU A 73 -8.41 13.74 -7.84
CA GLU A 73 -8.61 12.59 -8.72
C GLU A 73 -9.63 11.61 -8.14
N SER A 74 -9.53 11.30 -6.85
CA SER A 74 -10.50 10.44 -6.15
C SER A 74 -11.93 11.00 -6.25
N CYS A 75 -12.11 12.31 -5.99
CA CYS A 75 -13.41 12.97 -6.15
C CYS A 75 -13.90 12.96 -7.60
N ARG A 76 -13.01 13.15 -8.57
CA ARG A 76 -13.36 13.10 -9.99
C ARG A 76 -13.79 11.71 -10.41
N GLU A 77 -13.07 10.67 -10.00
CA GLU A 77 -13.45 9.28 -10.26
C GLU A 77 -14.83 8.95 -9.67
N LEU A 78 -15.11 9.40 -8.45
CA LEU A 78 -16.40 9.19 -7.81
C LEU A 78 -17.54 9.81 -8.63
N ILE A 79 -17.37 11.06 -9.08
CA ILE A 79 -18.36 11.75 -9.92
C ILE A 79 -18.53 11.02 -11.26
N ASN A 80 -17.43 10.71 -11.94
CA ASN A 80 -17.45 10.03 -13.24
C ASN A 80 -18.15 8.67 -13.16
N LYS A 81 -17.85 7.87 -12.13
CA LYS A 81 -18.49 6.55 -11.92
C LYS A 81 -19.98 6.70 -11.59
N SER A 82 -20.35 7.72 -10.83
CA SER A 82 -21.75 8.00 -10.48
C SER A 82 -22.59 8.39 -11.70
N VAL A 83 -22.05 9.26 -12.57
CA VAL A 83 -22.69 9.66 -13.83
C VAL A 83 -22.80 8.46 -14.78
N ALA A 84 -21.72 7.71 -14.97
CA ALA A 84 -21.73 6.52 -15.83
C ALA A 84 -22.73 5.44 -15.36
N LEU A 85 -22.96 5.32 -14.04
CA LEU A 85 -23.98 4.43 -13.51
C LEU A 85 -25.39 4.93 -13.83
N TYR A 86 -25.64 6.24 -13.68
CA TYR A 86 -26.91 6.85 -14.02
C TYR A 86 -27.26 6.65 -15.50
N GLU A 87 -26.32 6.88 -16.42
CA GLU A 87 -26.49 6.68 -17.86
C GLU A 87 -26.77 5.23 -18.28
N ARG A 88 -26.41 4.24 -17.45
CA ARG A 88 -26.68 2.82 -17.72
C ARG A 88 -28.07 2.37 -17.26
N ILE A 89 -28.71 3.14 -16.38
CA ILE A 89 -29.99 2.78 -15.76
C ILE A 89 -31.17 3.33 -16.58
N ILE A 90 -30.94 4.33 -17.43
CA ILE A 90 -31.94 5.01 -18.25
C ILE A 90 -31.71 4.67 -19.72
#